data_AF-A0A2G2Y023-F1
#
_entry.id   AF-A0A2G2Y023-F1
#
_cell.length_a   1.000
_cell.length_b   1.000
_cell.length_c   1.000
_cell.angle_alpha   90.00
_cell.angle_beta   90.00
_cell.angle_gamma   90.00
#
_symmetry.space_group_name_H-M   'P 1'
#
loop_
_entity.id
_entity.type
_entity.pdbx_description
1 polymer ?
#
loop_
_entity_poly.entity_id
_entity_poly.type
_entity_poly.pdbx_seq_one_letter_code
_entity_poly.pdbx_strand_id
1 'polypeptide(L)'
;MCTLRRKARVSFEAENDDSHAAPEEHIMSLQPENSEPEQLKKEYITFMKGVVSAPLNFPGTTYRKALQSRSIILGFIERKMEERLKEMKGNENDLLGWVLKNSNLLKEQILDLLLSLLFAGHETSSVAIA
;
A
#
# COMPACT_ATOMS: atom_id res chain seq x y z
N MET A 1 -11.48 -28.28 56.69
CA MET A 1 -11.95 -29.03 55.51
C MET A 1 -10.88 -28.97 54.44
N CYS A 2 -10.48 -30.15 53.94
CA CYS A 2 -9.71 -30.49 52.74
C CYS A 2 -8.55 -29.60 52.23
N THR A 3 -7.36 -30.07 52.59
CA THR A 3 -6.09 -30.18 51.87
C THR A 3 -6.20 -30.57 50.38
N LEU A 4 -5.38 -30.00 49.47
CA LEU A 4 -4.32 -30.70 48.71
C LEU A 4 -3.71 -29.84 47.57
N ARG A 5 -2.38 -29.64 47.66
CA ARG A 5 -1.33 -29.94 46.64
C ARG A 5 -1.42 -29.25 45.25
N ARG A 6 -0.37 -28.68 44.67
CA ARG A 6 1.08 -28.92 44.74
C ARG A 6 1.80 -27.71 44.13
N LYS A 7 2.99 -27.45 44.67
CA LYS A 7 4.03 -26.58 44.13
C LYS A 7 4.81 -27.36 43.05
N ALA A 8 5.31 -26.63 42.04
CA ALA A 8 6.42 -26.95 41.12
C ALA A 8 6.21 -27.96 39.95
N ARG A 9 6.33 -27.41 38.72
CA ARG A 9 6.94 -28.00 37.51
C ARG A 9 7.20 -26.83 36.55
N VAL A 10 8.34 -26.13 36.64
CA VAL A 10 9.54 -26.30 35.81
C VAL A 10 9.21 -26.51 34.33
N SER A 11 9.42 -25.42 33.57
CA SER A 11 9.94 -25.24 32.19
C SER A 11 9.51 -26.18 31.05
N PHE A 12 9.47 -25.59 29.83
CA PHE A 12 9.34 -26.21 28.49
C PHE A 12 7.90 -26.63 28.15
N GLU A 13 7.24 -26.25 27.05
CA GLU A 13 7.57 -25.95 25.63
C GLU A 13 6.56 -24.88 25.14
N ALA A 14 6.94 -23.79 24.47
CA ALA A 14 7.43 -23.62 23.09
C ALA A 14 6.33 -22.97 22.23
N GLU A 15 6.77 -22.06 21.36
CA GLU A 15 6.10 -21.49 20.17
C GLU A 15 4.60 -21.21 20.21
N ASN A 16 4.22 -19.95 19.95
CA ASN A 16 3.11 -19.52 19.07
C ASN A 16 2.88 -18.03 19.33
N ASP A 17 2.90 -17.09 18.40
CA ASP A 17 3.21 -17.10 16.97
C ASP A 17 3.26 -15.60 16.60
N ASP A 18 4.40 -15.12 16.13
CA ASP A 18 4.57 -13.82 15.49
C ASP A 18 3.82 -13.85 14.15
N SER A 19 2.49 -13.78 14.14
CA SER A 19 1.74 -14.02 12.89
C SER A 19 0.43 -13.24 12.77
N HIS A 20 0.38 -11.97 13.15
CA HIS A 20 -0.71 -11.08 12.69
C HIS A 20 -0.22 -9.66 12.37
N ALA A 21 0.83 -9.57 11.55
CA ALA A 21 1.08 -8.36 10.77
C ALA A 21 0.03 -8.31 9.63
N ALA A 22 -0.77 -7.24 9.59
CA ALA A 22 -1.70 -7.01 8.49
C ALA A 22 -0.92 -6.88 7.17
N PRO A 23 -1.47 -7.34 6.03
CA PRO A 23 -0.78 -7.30 4.73
C PRO A 23 -0.37 -5.88 4.29
N GLU A 24 -0.94 -4.85 4.90
CA GLU A 24 -0.60 -3.44 4.70
C GLU A 24 0.83 -3.08 5.15
N GLU A 25 1.33 -3.76 6.18
CA GLU A 25 2.67 -3.50 6.74
C GLU A 25 3.78 -3.95 5.79
N HIS A 26 3.53 -5.02 5.03
CA HIS A 26 4.51 -5.63 4.15
C HIS A 26 4.61 -4.95 2.77
N ILE A 27 3.55 -4.28 2.32
CA ILE A 27 3.56 -3.63 1.00
C ILE A 27 4.02 -2.17 1.09
N MET A 28 3.64 -1.41 2.13
CA MET A 28 3.88 0.05 2.13
C MET A 28 4.61 0.64 3.33
N SER A 29 4.76 -0.05 4.47
CA SER A 29 5.42 0.50 5.69
C SER A 29 5.05 1.98 5.94
N LEU A 30 3.78 2.33 5.72
CA LEU A 30 3.26 3.65 6.04
C LEU A 30 2.88 3.62 7.52
N GLN A 31 3.81 4.05 8.36
CA GLN A 31 3.51 4.40 9.75
C GLN A 31 2.36 5.43 9.75
N PRO A 32 1.27 5.21 10.50
CA PRO A 32 0.11 6.10 10.51
C PRO A 32 0.40 7.29 11.44
N GLU A 33 1.37 8.12 11.09
CA GLU A 33 1.66 9.34 11.86
C GLU A 33 2.04 10.50 10.93
N ASN A 34 1.28 10.73 9.85
CA ASN A 34 1.43 11.92 9.01
C ASN A 34 0.10 12.28 8.33
N SER A 35 -0.09 13.55 7.98
CA SER A 35 -1.24 14.09 7.22
C SER A 35 -1.23 13.75 5.72
N GLU A 36 -0.07 13.29 5.20
CA GLU A 36 0.14 12.83 3.82
C GLU A 36 -0.88 11.77 3.32
N PRO A 37 -1.21 10.68 4.07
CA PRO A 37 -2.20 9.69 3.65
C PRO A 37 -3.62 10.25 3.45
N GLU A 38 -4.03 11.29 4.18
CA GLU A 38 -5.39 11.83 4.06
C GLU A 38 -5.58 12.63 2.76
N GLN A 39 -4.57 13.41 2.37
CA GLN A 39 -4.60 14.11 1.09
C GLN A 39 -4.56 13.13 -0.08
N LEU A 40 -3.72 12.09 -0.01
CA LEU A 40 -3.67 11.05 -1.03
C LEU A 40 -5.03 10.34 -1.20
N LYS A 41 -5.69 10.03 -0.08
CA LYS A 41 -7.04 9.43 -0.08
C LYS A 41 -8.06 10.33 -0.78
N LYS A 42 -8.00 11.64 -0.55
CA LYS A 42 -8.89 12.61 -1.20
C LYS A 42 -8.67 12.67 -2.71
N GLU A 43 -7.40 12.64 -3.16
CA GLU A 43 -7.07 12.60 -4.58
C GLU A 43 -7.53 11.29 -5.22
N TYR A 44 -7.35 10.15 -4.53
CA TYR A 44 -7.83 8.85 -4.99
C TYR A 44 -9.35 8.82 -5.22
N ILE A 45 -10.13 9.34 -4.25
CA ILE A 45 -11.59 9.44 -4.40
C ILE A 45 -11.98 10.32 -5.60
N THR A 46 -11.25 11.42 -5.82
CA THR A 46 -11.49 12.32 -6.95
C THR A 46 -11.15 11.65 -8.29
N PHE A 47 -10.04 10.90 -8.33
CA PHE A 47 -9.65 10.10 -9.47
C PHE A 47 -10.73 9.07 -9.84
N MET A 48 -11.19 8.27 -8.86
CA MET A 48 -12.20 7.24 -9.08
C MET A 48 -13.52 7.79 -9.59
N LYS A 49 -13.95 8.96 -9.10
CA LYS A 49 -15.13 9.65 -9.64
C LYS A 49 -14.99 10.01 -11.12
N GLY A 50 -13.77 10.30 -11.59
CA GLY A 50 -13.54 10.56 -13.01
C GLY A 50 -13.48 9.30 -13.87
N VAL A 51 -12.95 8.20 -13.34
CA VAL A 51 -12.88 6.89 -14.04
C VAL A 51 -14.28 6.42 -14.46
N VAL A 52 -15.28 6.62 -13.60
CA VAL A 52 -16.68 6.24 -13.87
C VAL A 52 -17.50 7.33 -14.59
N SER A 53 -16.87 8.43 -15.01
CA SER A 53 -17.56 9.57 -15.63
C SER A 53 -17.35 9.65 -17.14
N ALA A 54 -18.17 10.45 -17.82
CA ALA A 54 -18.02 10.70 -19.25
C ALA A 54 -16.63 11.31 -19.56
N PRO A 55 -15.92 10.84 -20.60
CA PRO A 55 -14.53 11.23 -20.89
C PRO A 55 -14.44 12.61 -21.55
N LEU A 56 -14.90 13.65 -20.86
CA LEU A 56 -14.96 15.03 -21.36
C LEU A 56 -13.96 15.92 -20.61
N ASN A 57 -12.89 16.33 -21.30
CA ASN A 57 -11.83 17.18 -20.73
C ASN A 57 -12.17 18.68 -20.82
N PHE A 58 -13.27 19.09 -20.17
CA PHE A 58 -13.66 20.49 -20.03
C PHE A 58 -13.43 21.00 -18.60
N PRO A 59 -13.21 22.32 -18.41
CA PRO A 59 -13.16 22.92 -17.08
C PRO A 59 -14.38 22.57 -16.24
N GLY A 60 -14.17 22.14 -14.99
CA GLY A 60 -15.25 21.80 -14.05
C GLY A 60 -15.73 20.35 -14.08
N THR A 61 -15.42 19.56 -15.12
CA THR A 61 -15.84 18.15 -15.18
C THR A 61 -15.10 17.27 -14.19
N THR A 62 -15.75 16.18 -13.76
CA THR A 62 -15.13 15.14 -12.92
C THR A 62 -13.97 14.47 -13.64
N TYR A 63 -14.07 14.25 -14.95
CA TYR A 63 -13.00 13.69 -15.77
C TYR A 63 -11.73 14.56 -15.74
N ARG A 64 -11.87 15.88 -15.93
CA ARG A 64 -10.73 16.80 -15.87
C ARG A 64 -10.09 16.83 -14.48
N LYS A 65 -10.90 16.83 -13.41
CA LYS A 65 -10.40 16.78 -12.02
C LYS A 65 -9.64 15.47 -11.77
N ALA A 66 -10.13 14.34 -12.27
CA ALA A 66 -9.44 13.07 -12.12
C ALA A 66 -8.09 13.02 -12.85
N LEU A 67 -7.95 13.66 -14.02
CA LEU A 67 -6.65 13.78 -14.68
C LEU A 67 -5.63 14.54 -13.79
N GLN A 68 -6.07 15.59 -13.11
CA GLN A 68 -5.22 16.34 -12.17
C GLN A 68 -4.87 15.49 -10.95
N SER A 69 -5.86 14.83 -10.35
CA SER A 69 -5.64 13.91 -9.22
C SER A 69 -4.69 12.77 -9.59
N ARG A 70 -4.77 12.21 -10.81
CA ARG A 70 -3.82 11.20 -11.30
C ARG A 70 -2.40 11.72 -11.25
N SER A 71 -2.14 12.94 -11.75
CA SER A 71 -0.80 13.53 -11.71
C SER A 71 -0.26 13.69 -10.29
N ILE A 72 -1.12 14.08 -9.33
CA ILE A 72 -0.74 14.22 -7.92
C ILE A 72 -0.40 12.84 -7.31
N ILE A 73 -1.24 11.84 -7.55
CA ILE A 73 -1.04 10.48 -7.05
C ILE A 73 0.26 9.89 -7.62
N LEU A 74 0.50 10.02 -8.93
CA LEU A 74 1.74 9.52 -9.56
C LEU A 74 2.98 10.18 -8.95
N GLY A 75 2.95 11.50 -8.69
CA GLY A 75 4.04 12.18 -8.01
C GLY A 75 4.27 11.69 -6.57
N PHE A 76 3.21 11.33 -5.85
CA PHE A 76 3.35 10.71 -4.53
C PHE A 76 4.02 9.33 -4.63
N ILE A 77 3.55 8.47 -5.53
CA ILE A 77 4.09 7.14 -5.78
C ILE A 77 5.56 7.23 -6.19
N GLU A 78 5.89 8.16 -7.08
CA GLU A 78 7.26 8.40 -7.54
C GLU A 78 8.20 8.75 -6.38
N ARG A 79 7.81 9.70 -5.51
CA ARG A 79 8.62 10.04 -4.32
C ARG A 79 8.83 8.82 -3.42
N LYS A 80 7.78 8.06 -3.15
CA LYS A 80 7.87 6.85 -2.30
C LYS A 80 8.76 5.77 -2.91
N MET A 81 8.68 5.58 -4.22
CA MET A 81 9.55 4.67 -4.97
C MET A 81 11.02 5.11 -4.87
N GLU A 82 11.30 6.40 -4.99
CA GLU A 82 12.67 6.94 -4.89
C GLU A 82 13.23 6.88 -3.46
N GLU A 83 12.42 7.12 -2.44
CA GLU A 83 12.78 6.93 -1.02
C GLU A 83 13.19 5.47 -0.77
N ARG A 84 12.35 4.52 -1.19
CA ARG A 84 12.63 3.07 -1.10
C ARG A 84 13.92 2.68 -1.82
N LEU A 85 14.16 3.21 -3.02
CA LEU A 85 15.37 2.92 -3.80
C LEU A 85 16.65 3.44 -3.13
N LYS A 86 16.56 4.51 -2.34
CA LYS A 86 17.70 5.06 -1.58
C LYS A 86 17.97 4.25 -0.32
N GLU A 87 16.93 3.76 0.35
CA GLU A 87 17.02 2.97 1.59
C GLU A 87 17.48 1.54 1.33
N MET A 88 16.95 0.93 0.27
CA MET A 88 17.33 -0.40 -0.18
C MET A 88 18.48 -0.24 -1.17
N LYS A 89 19.72 -0.55 -0.76
CA LYS A 89 20.90 -0.62 -1.64
C LYS A 89 20.79 -1.75 -2.69
N GLY A 90 19.72 -1.76 -3.49
CA GLY A 90 19.45 -2.76 -4.51
C GLY A 90 19.01 -4.12 -3.98
N ASN A 91 18.25 -4.20 -2.89
CA ASN A 91 17.70 -5.49 -2.45
C ASN A 91 16.50 -5.89 -3.33
N GLU A 92 16.49 -7.12 -3.85
CA GLU A 92 15.48 -7.65 -4.80
C GLU A 92 14.30 -8.34 -4.12
N ASN A 93 14.17 -8.19 -2.81
CA ASN A 93 13.28 -9.03 -2.01
C ASN A 93 11.79 -8.69 -2.17
N ASP A 94 11.45 -7.58 -2.83
CA ASP A 94 10.06 -7.20 -3.12
C ASP A 94 9.80 -7.03 -4.62
N LEU A 95 8.50 -7.06 -4.99
CA LEU A 95 8.03 -6.96 -6.36
C LEU A 95 8.56 -5.70 -7.06
N LEU A 96 8.66 -4.58 -6.35
CA LEU A 96 9.12 -3.31 -6.89
C LEU A 96 10.61 -3.36 -7.24
N GLY A 97 11.45 -3.89 -6.34
CA GLY A 97 12.87 -4.12 -6.57
C GLY A 97 13.10 -5.07 -7.75
N TRP A 98 12.30 -6.13 -7.86
CA TRP A 98 12.37 -7.04 -8.99
C TRP A 98 11.99 -6.36 -10.32
N VAL A 99 10.88 -5.63 -10.38
CA VAL A 99 10.43 -4.90 -11.57
C VAL A 99 11.46 -3.85 -12.00
N LEU A 100 12.01 -3.08 -11.06
CA LEU A 100 12.99 -2.04 -11.37
C LEU A 100 14.30 -2.58 -11.96
N LYS A 101 14.68 -3.82 -11.62
CA LYS A 101 15.94 -4.43 -12.07
C LYS A 101 15.79 -5.37 -13.26
N ASN A 102 14.70 -6.12 -13.32
CA ASN A 102 14.54 -7.22 -14.28
C ASN A 102 13.58 -6.89 -15.43
N SER A 103 12.94 -5.71 -15.40
CA SER A 103 12.08 -5.27 -16.49
C SER A 103 12.72 -4.14 -17.29
N ASN A 104 12.41 -4.09 -18.59
CA ASN A 104 12.76 -2.96 -19.46
C ASN A 104 11.65 -1.89 -19.47
N LEU A 105 10.92 -1.74 -18.36
CA LEU A 105 9.81 -0.80 -18.27
C LEU A 105 10.32 0.64 -18.11
N LEU A 106 9.62 1.56 -18.77
CA LEU A 106 9.81 2.99 -18.56
C LEU A 106 9.29 3.37 -17.17
N LYS A 107 9.87 4.42 -16.58
CA LYS A 107 9.45 4.95 -15.28
C LYS A 107 7.93 5.16 -15.21
N GLU A 108 7.34 5.75 -16.26
CA GLU A 108 5.89 5.97 -16.37
C GLU A 108 5.07 4.67 -16.27
N GLN A 109 5.55 3.58 -16.89
CA GLN A 109 4.89 2.29 -16.84
C GLN A 109 4.97 1.65 -15.45
N ILE A 110 6.09 1.86 -14.74
CA ILE A 110 6.25 1.39 -13.35
C ILE A 110 5.32 2.18 -12.43
N LEU A 111 5.22 3.50 -12.61
CA LEU A 111 4.29 4.32 -11.84
C LEU A 111 2.82 3.92 -12.10
N ASP A 112 2.47 3.64 -13.36
CA ASP A 112 1.13 3.14 -13.71
C ASP A 112 0.86 1.73 -13.16
N LEU A 113 1.86 0.86 -13.11
CA LEU A 113 1.76 -0.45 -12.46
C LEU A 113 1.50 -0.30 -10.95
N LEU A 114 2.26 0.56 -10.26
CA LEU A 114 2.09 0.82 -8.83
C LEU A 114 0.73 1.45 -8.53
N LEU A 115 0.30 2.40 -9.36
CA LEU A 115 -1.02 2.98 -9.28
C LEU A 115 -2.12 1.92 -9.49
N SER A 116 -1.96 1.03 -10.47
CA SER A 116 -2.89 -0.08 -10.72
C SER A 116 -2.94 -1.07 -9.55
N LEU A 117 -1.80 -1.34 -8.92
CA LEU A 117 -1.72 -2.20 -7.75
C LEU A 117 -2.37 -1.56 -6.51
N LEU A 118 -2.26 -0.24 -6.36
CA LEU A 118 -2.97 0.52 -5.34
C LEU A 118 -4.50 0.38 -5.50
N PHE A 119 -5.01 0.44 -6.73
CA PHE A 119 -6.42 0.16 -7.04
C PHE A 119 -6.80 -1.28 -6.70
N ALA A 120 -5.99 -2.24 -7.17
CA ALA A 120 -6.27 -3.66 -6.98
C ALA A 120 -6.29 -4.02 -5.49
N GLY A 121 -5.31 -3.57 -4.71
CA GLY A 121 -5.19 -3.87 -3.29
C GLY A 121 -6.30 -3.22 -2.44
N HIS A 122 -6.65 -1.96 -2.70
CA HIS A 122 -7.67 -1.27 -1.94
C HIS A 122 -9.08 -1.85 -2.16
N GLU A 123 -9.46 -2.15 -3.41
CA GLU A 123 -10.79 -2.71 -3.71
C GLU A 123 -10.92 -4.19 -3.28
N THR A 124 -9.87 -5.00 -3.43
CA THR A 124 -9.95 -6.44 -3.08
C THR A 124 -9.75 -6.71 -1.58
N SER A 125 -8.89 -5.95 -0.90
CA SER A 125 -8.70 -6.13 0.55
C SER A 125 -9.85 -5.55 1.37
N SER A 126 -10.52 -4.48 0.90
CA SER A 126 -11.71 -3.94 1.57
C SER A 126 -12.95 -4.82 1.42
N VAL A 127 -13.07 -5.60 0.34
CA VAL A 127 -14.18 -6.53 0.12
C VAL A 127 -13.93 -7.87 0.81
N ALA A 128 -12.67 -8.27 1.01
CA ALA A 128 -12.34 -9.50 1.74
C ALA A 128 -12.62 -9.43 3.25
N ILE A 129 -12.86 -8.23 3.80
CA ILE A 129 -13.19 -7.99 5.22
C ILE A 129 -14.68 -7.61 5.40
N ALA A 130 -15.50 -7.69 4.35
CA ALA A 130 -16.94 -7.43 4.41
C ALA A 130 -17.79 -8.68 4.65
#